data_AF-A0A353RAU4-F1
#
_entry.id   AF-A0A353RAU4-F1
#
_cell.length_a   1.000
_cell.length_b   1.000
_cell.length_c   1.000
_cell.angle_alpha   90.00
_cell.angle_beta   90.00
_cell.angle_gamma   90.00
#
_symmetry.space_group_name_H-M   'P 1'
#
loop_
_entity.id
_entity.type
_entity.pdbx_description
1 polymer ?
#
loop_
_entity_poly.entity_id
_entity_poly.type
_entity_poly.pdbx_seq_one_letter_code
_entity_poly.pdbx_strand_id
1 'polypeptide(L)'
;MSKKNNRKDTSANNHRGRQSRKPSRAVEYQGKLSMTREGFAFLLVSTAEGEAPVEDIFIPARKLGGALHGDQVKVAVVPGKSRNGRKVDGEVTEVLERSARPYVGIIQVHDKQAFVITDSKNMPFDIQLVKEGLSGAKSGQKVAVLVSGWDRKNQLPIGKIVDVLGNPGENTTEMHAILAEFGLPYRFEKQVEEEAQALREEILPGEIKERMDFREVPTFTIDPSDAKDYDDALSFRRTGPSEALMEVGVHIADVSYYVDPGSLLDQAAYERGNSVYLVDRTIPMLPEKLSNKLCSLRPHEDKLCFSAVFRFDKDFKVVSRWFGRTVIRSSCRMSYEEAQAVLDKVPGVMTSSGPVPEPIRDGLLFIHALAHRLRKERFSKGAIAFERPEVKVQVDEKGVPVSIHVKEQLDSHWLIEEFMLLANREVTEFIQKKKDKGSGKVPAFVYRVHEAPAEDKMTAFRNFVHHFGYDMKQTKTARDYGREL
;
A
#
# COMPACT_ATOMS: atom_id res chain seq x y z
N MET A 1 -60.72 -1.90 -82.05
CA MET A 1 -60.44 -2.90 -83.10
C MET A 1 -58.93 -3.08 -83.23
N SER A 2 -58.49 -4.32 -83.47
CA SER A 2 -57.17 -4.75 -84.01
C SER A 2 -55.89 -4.38 -83.25
N LYS A 3 -55.20 -5.36 -82.65
CA LYS A 3 -54.18 -6.29 -83.22
C LYS A 3 -52.78 -5.67 -83.42
N LYS A 4 -51.83 -6.24 -82.65
CA LYS A 4 -50.52 -6.85 -83.04
C LYS A 4 -49.53 -5.98 -83.85
N ASN A 5 -48.20 -6.04 -83.71
CA ASN A 5 -47.33 -7.12 -83.26
C ASN A 5 -45.88 -6.60 -83.13
N ASN A 6 -45.13 -7.16 -82.18
CA ASN A 6 -43.70 -7.54 -82.20
C ASN A 6 -42.68 -6.82 -83.11
N ARG A 7 -41.55 -6.42 -82.49
CA ARG A 7 -40.26 -7.10 -82.69
C ARG A 7 -39.26 -6.89 -81.54
N LYS A 8 -38.45 -7.93 -81.35
CA LYS A 8 -37.50 -8.24 -80.27
C LYS A 8 -36.36 -7.25 -80.18
N ASP A 9 -35.86 -7.04 -78.96
CA ASP A 9 -34.46 -6.74 -78.73
C ASP A 9 -33.89 -7.58 -77.58
N THR A 10 -32.68 -8.08 -77.81
CA THR A 10 -31.92 -9.00 -76.96
C THR A 10 -31.01 -8.24 -76.01
N SER A 11 -30.96 -8.62 -74.72
CA SER A 11 -29.75 -8.45 -73.92
C SER A 11 -29.69 -9.43 -72.76
N ALA A 12 -28.60 -10.20 -72.73
CA ALA A 12 -28.30 -11.25 -71.79
C ALA A 12 -27.87 -10.72 -70.41
N ASN A 13 -28.40 -11.39 -69.39
CA ASN A 13 -27.83 -11.78 -68.10
C ASN A 13 -26.56 -11.09 -67.57
N ASN A 14 -26.66 -10.51 -66.36
CA ASN A 14 -25.51 -10.42 -65.46
C ASN A 14 -25.94 -10.61 -64.00
N HIS A 15 -25.66 -11.80 -63.46
CA HIS A 15 -25.87 -12.17 -62.06
C HIS A 15 -24.91 -11.39 -61.15
N ARG A 16 -25.44 -10.58 -60.23
CA ARG A 16 -24.69 -10.11 -59.04
C ARG A 16 -25.16 -10.89 -57.82
N GLY A 17 -24.32 -11.83 -57.38
CA GLY A 17 -24.49 -12.60 -56.16
C GLY A 17 -24.50 -11.72 -54.91
N ARG A 18 -25.39 -12.04 -53.98
CA ARG A 18 -25.35 -11.58 -52.59
C ARG A 18 -24.06 -12.10 -51.95
N GLN A 19 -23.06 -11.23 -51.76
CA GLN A 19 -21.95 -11.51 -50.86
C GLN A 19 -22.45 -11.46 -49.42
N SER A 20 -22.41 -12.61 -48.74
CA SER A 20 -22.54 -12.68 -47.28
C SER A 20 -21.34 -11.98 -46.64
N ARG A 21 -21.60 -10.96 -45.82
CA ARG A 21 -20.57 -10.35 -44.97
C ARG A 21 -20.07 -11.39 -43.98
N LYS A 22 -18.77 -11.70 -44.01
CA LYS A 22 -18.10 -12.50 -42.97
C LYS A 22 -18.25 -11.79 -41.61
N PRO A 23 -18.58 -12.48 -40.51
CA PRO A 23 -18.64 -11.85 -39.20
C PRO A 23 -17.25 -11.34 -38.82
N SER A 24 -17.19 -10.10 -38.29
CA SER A 24 -15.99 -9.53 -37.71
C SER A 24 -15.49 -10.46 -36.59
N ARG A 25 -14.24 -10.91 -36.69
CA ARG A 25 -13.63 -11.82 -35.71
C ARG A 25 -13.62 -11.12 -34.34
N ALA A 26 -14.18 -11.77 -33.32
CA ALA A 26 -14.13 -11.25 -31.96
C ALA A 26 -12.66 -11.15 -31.50
N VAL A 27 -12.32 -10.07 -30.83
CA VAL A 27 -10.99 -9.86 -30.23
C VAL A 27 -11.06 -10.37 -28.79
N GLU A 28 -10.06 -11.13 -28.36
CA GLU A 28 -10.01 -11.68 -27.01
C GLU A 28 -9.02 -10.91 -26.15
N TYR A 29 -9.42 -10.62 -24.92
CA TYR A 29 -8.59 -9.99 -23.89
C TYR A 29 -8.52 -10.91 -22.67
N GLN A 30 -7.43 -10.81 -21.92
CA GLN A 30 -7.28 -11.46 -20.62
C GLN A 30 -7.02 -10.39 -19.58
N GLY A 31 -7.52 -10.61 -18.37
CA GLY A 31 -7.30 -9.68 -17.28
C GLY A 31 -8.14 -10.01 -16.06
N LYS A 32 -8.00 -9.14 -15.06
CA LYS A 32 -8.65 -9.31 -13.77
C LYS A 32 -10.04 -8.67 -13.78
N LEU A 33 -11.03 -9.37 -13.26
CA LEU A 33 -12.40 -8.91 -13.22
C LEU A 33 -12.68 -8.02 -11.99
N SER A 34 -13.18 -6.81 -12.22
CA SER A 34 -13.65 -5.88 -11.18
C SER A 34 -15.17 -5.75 -11.23
N MET A 35 -15.88 -6.33 -10.26
CA MET A 35 -17.35 -6.33 -10.24
C MET A 35 -17.88 -5.19 -9.39
N THR A 36 -19.02 -4.63 -9.77
CA THR A 36 -19.72 -3.59 -9.01
C THR A 36 -20.87 -4.17 -8.20
N ARG A 37 -21.39 -3.40 -7.25
CA ARG A 37 -22.60 -3.77 -6.47
C ARG A 37 -23.83 -4.01 -7.32
N GLU A 38 -23.90 -3.40 -8.49
CA GLU A 38 -25.01 -3.54 -9.44
C GLU A 38 -24.89 -4.82 -10.28
N GLY A 39 -23.84 -5.61 -10.08
CA GLY A 39 -23.65 -6.95 -10.67
C GLY A 39 -23.01 -6.97 -12.06
N PHE A 40 -22.72 -5.81 -12.66
CA PHE A 40 -21.87 -5.75 -13.86
C PHE A 40 -20.39 -5.64 -13.46
N ALA A 41 -19.49 -5.85 -14.41
CA ALA A 41 -18.06 -5.81 -14.16
C ALA A 41 -17.28 -5.06 -15.23
N PHE A 42 -16.02 -4.78 -14.92
CA PHE A 42 -15.01 -4.30 -15.84
C PHE A 42 -13.86 -5.29 -15.89
N LEU A 43 -13.32 -5.54 -17.09
CA LEU A 43 -12.03 -6.20 -17.24
C LEU A 43 -10.92 -5.16 -17.13
N LEU A 44 -10.07 -5.32 -16.12
CA LEU A 44 -8.84 -4.55 -16.00
C LEU A 44 -7.79 -5.22 -16.90
N VAL A 45 -7.51 -4.60 -18.04
CA VAL A 45 -6.52 -5.12 -19.00
C VAL A 45 -5.15 -4.56 -18.63
N SER A 46 -4.24 -5.43 -18.23
CA SER A 46 -2.83 -5.07 -18.10
C SER A 46 -2.25 -4.81 -19.48
N THR A 47 -1.79 -3.59 -19.75
CA THR A 47 -1.07 -3.27 -20.98
C THR A 47 0.42 -3.51 -20.79
N ALA A 48 1.06 -4.15 -21.76
CA ALA A 48 2.51 -4.35 -21.74
C ALA A 48 3.23 -3.00 -21.90
N GLU A 49 4.43 -2.88 -21.33
CA GLU A 49 5.26 -1.68 -21.50
C GLU A 49 5.45 -1.35 -22.99
N GLY A 50 4.99 -0.16 -23.40
CA GLY A 50 5.09 0.34 -24.77
C GLY A 50 3.82 0.21 -25.63
N GLU A 51 2.75 -0.41 -25.12
CA GLU A 51 1.45 -0.45 -25.78
C GLU A 51 0.52 0.67 -25.31
N ALA A 52 -0.40 1.11 -26.18
CA ALA A 52 -1.40 2.12 -25.80
C ALA A 52 -2.32 1.55 -24.72
N PRO A 53 -2.62 2.32 -23.64
CA PRO A 53 -3.51 1.86 -22.58
C PRO A 53 -4.87 1.45 -23.16
N VAL A 54 -5.25 0.19 -22.94
CA VAL A 54 -6.56 -0.33 -23.31
C VAL A 54 -7.52 0.13 -22.22
N GLU A 55 -8.56 0.86 -22.61
CA GLU A 55 -9.62 1.23 -21.67
C GLU A 55 -10.29 -0.02 -21.09
N ASP A 56 -10.66 0.04 -19.81
CA ASP A 56 -11.42 -1.01 -19.15
C ASP A 56 -12.65 -1.45 -19.96
N ILE A 57 -12.78 -2.76 -20.15
CA ILE A 57 -13.86 -3.34 -20.96
C ILE A 57 -15.05 -3.57 -20.06
N PHE A 58 -16.19 -2.96 -20.38
CA PHE A 58 -17.44 -3.15 -19.67
C PHE A 58 -18.05 -4.53 -19.99
N ILE A 59 -18.50 -5.25 -18.96
CA ILE A 59 -19.14 -6.56 -19.06
C ILE A 59 -20.47 -6.52 -18.30
N PRO A 60 -21.62 -6.63 -18.98
CA PRO A 60 -22.91 -6.65 -18.30
C PRO A 60 -23.09 -7.96 -17.52
N ALA A 61 -23.85 -7.91 -16.41
CA ALA A 61 -24.06 -9.04 -15.49
C ALA A 61 -24.40 -10.39 -16.20
N ARG A 62 -25.29 -10.34 -17.20
CA ARG A 62 -25.72 -11.51 -17.97
C ARG A 62 -24.62 -12.18 -18.81
N LYS A 63 -23.48 -11.51 -18.98
CA LYS A 63 -22.33 -11.95 -19.80
C LYS A 63 -21.09 -12.32 -18.96
N LEU A 64 -21.23 -12.44 -17.64
CA LEU A 64 -20.14 -12.85 -16.75
C LEU A 64 -19.88 -14.36 -16.76
N GLY A 65 -20.86 -15.16 -17.19
CA GLY A 65 -20.66 -16.59 -17.42
C GLY A 65 -20.26 -17.39 -16.17
N GLY A 66 -20.55 -16.90 -14.96
CA GLY A 66 -20.16 -17.49 -13.67
C GLY A 66 -18.82 -16.98 -13.12
N ALA A 67 -18.20 -15.98 -13.73
CA ALA A 67 -17.04 -15.29 -13.19
C ALA A 67 -17.42 -14.37 -12.02
N LEU A 68 -16.50 -14.25 -11.07
CA LEU A 68 -16.68 -13.48 -9.84
C LEU A 68 -15.59 -12.41 -9.71
N HIS A 69 -15.80 -11.48 -8.78
CA HIS A 69 -14.84 -10.42 -8.50
C HIS A 69 -13.45 -10.97 -8.16
N GLY A 70 -12.43 -10.48 -8.85
CA GLY A 70 -11.04 -10.84 -8.62
C GLY A 70 -10.55 -12.02 -9.46
N ASP A 71 -11.44 -12.73 -10.16
CA ASP A 71 -11.06 -13.82 -11.07
C ASP A 71 -10.22 -13.30 -12.24
N GLN A 72 -9.27 -14.13 -12.69
CA GLN A 72 -8.62 -13.95 -13.99
C GLN A 72 -9.48 -14.60 -15.06
N VAL A 73 -9.85 -13.82 -16.07
CA VAL A 73 -10.81 -14.26 -17.09
C VAL A 73 -10.33 -13.93 -18.49
N LYS A 74 -10.87 -14.68 -19.45
CA LYS A 74 -10.79 -14.39 -20.87
C LYS A 74 -12.11 -13.81 -21.35
N VAL A 75 -12.04 -12.71 -22.09
CA VAL A 75 -13.21 -11.93 -22.53
C VAL A 75 -13.17 -11.74 -24.03
N ALA A 76 -14.24 -12.14 -24.71
CA ALA A 76 -14.44 -11.83 -26.12
C ALA A 76 -15.15 -10.48 -26.26
N VAL A 77 -14.59 -9.64 -27.12
CA VAL A 77 -15.12 -8.33 -27.49
C VAL A 77 -15.56 -8.38 -28.94
N VAL A 78 -16.84 -8.08 -29.17
CA VAL A 78 -17.37 -7.95 -30.54
C VAL A 78 -17.24 -6.49 -30.99
N PRO A 79 -16.50 -6.19 -32.06
CA PRO A 79 -16.40 -4.83 -32.58
C PRO A 79 -17.77 -4.34 -33.06
N GLY A 80 -18.35 -3.36 -32.37
CA GLY A 80 -19.65 -2.79 -32.71
C GLY A 80 -19.74 -1.32 -32.33
N LYS A 81 -20.44 -0.51 -33.14
CA LYS A 81 -20.73 0.89 -32.80
C LYS A 81 -21.70 0.91 -31.63
N SER A 82 -21.20 1.33 -30.46
CA SER A 82 -22.05 1.66 -29.32
C SER A 82 -23.12 2.66 -29.74
N ARG A 83 -24.38 2.34 -29.46
CA ARG A 83 -25.53 3.16 -29.86
C ARG A 83 -25.55 4.53 -29.16
N ASN A 84 -24.82 4.68 -28.04
CA ASN A 84 -24.86 5.84 -27.14
C ASN A 84 -23.47 6.29 -26.64
N GLY A 85 -22.37 5.98 -27.33
CA GLY A 85 -21.03 6.38 -26.90
C GLY A 85 -20.50 5.69 -25.62
N ARG A 86 -21.20 4.67 -25.10
CA ARG A 86 -20.75 3.82 -23.98
C ARG A 86 -19.85 2.68 -24.45
N LYS A 87 -18.84 2.36 -23.65
CA LYS A 87 -17.72 1.44 -23.96
C LYS A 87 -18.17 0.05 -24.38
N VAL A 88 -17.25 -0.62 -25.08
CA VAL A 88 -17.42 -1.88 -25.80
C VAL A 88 -17.95 -3.00 -24.90
N ASP A 89 -18.98 -3.72 -25.36
CA ASP A 89 -19.59 -4.84 -24.64
C ASP A 89 -18.68 -6.10 -24.71
N GLY A 90 -18.07 -6.48 -23.59
CA GLY A 90 -17.35 -7.74 -23.42
C GLY A 90 -18.26 -8.91 -23.02
N GLU A 91 -17.81 -10.13 -23.28
CA GLU A 91 -18.42 -11.38 -22.82
C GLU A 91 -17.36 -12.33 -22.27
N VAL A 92 -17.54 -12.81 -21.04
CA VAL A 92 -16.61 -13.78 -20.44
C VAL A 92 -16.77 -15.13 -21.15
N THR A 93 -15.70 -15.55 -21.81
CA THR A 93 -15.64 -16.85 -22.48
C THR A 93 -15.15 -17.94 -21.53
N GLU A 94 -14.22 -17.59 -20.64
CA GLU A 94 -13.53 -18.56 -19.78
C GLU A 94 -13.04 -17.89 -18.48
N VAL A 95 -13.12 -18.63 -17.36
CA VAL A 95 -12.45 -18.27 -16.11
C VAL A 95 -11.15 -19.06 -16.05
N LEU A 96 -10.02 -18.36 -16.17
CA LEU A 96 -8.69 -18.95 -16.21
C LEU A 96 -8.22 -19.34 -14.81
N GLU A 97 -8.46 -18.46 -13.84
CA GLU A 97 -8.08 -18.67 -12.45
C GLU A 97 -9.11 -18.00 -11.53
N ARG A 98 -9.55 -18.73 -10.50
CA ARG A 98 -10.43 -18.18 -9.47
C ARG A 98 -9.63 -17.32 -8.50
N SER A 99 -10.27 -16.25 -8.01
CA SER A 99 -9.69 -15.41 -6.97
C SER A 99 -9.29 -16.22 -5.74
N ALA A 100 -8.05 -16.06 -5.29
CA ALA A 100 -7.57 -16.58 -4.01
C ALA A 100 -8.07 -15.76 -2.80
N ARG A 101 -8.84 -14.69 -3.03
CA ARG A 101 -9.42 -13.88 -1.96
C ARG A 101 -10.67 -14.56 -1.40
N PRO A 102 -10.77 -14.78 -0.08
CA PRO A 102 -11.96 -15.35 0.50
C PRO A 102 -13.11 -14.34 0.53
N TYR A 103 -14.32 -14.86 0.36
CA TYR A 103 -15.55 -14.15 0.68
C TYR A 103 -15.91 -14.37 2.13
N VAL A 104 -16.47 -13.34 2.78
CA VAL A 104 -16.93 -13.44 4.16
C VAL A 104 -18.45 -13.49 4.19
N GLY A 105 -18.98 -14.36 5.06
CA GLY A 105 -20.41 -14.49 5.28
C GLY A 105 -20.75 -15.25 6.55
N ILE A 106 -22.04 -15.45 6.78
CA ILE A 106 -22.56 -16.21 7.91
C ILE A 106 -22.95 -17.61 7.43
N ILE A 107 -22.41 -18.64 8.08
CA ILE A 107 -22.76 -20.01 7.74
C ILE A 107 -24.15 -20.35 8.27
N GLN A 108 -24.97 -21.00 7.43
CA GLN A 108 -26.22 -21.62 7.79
C GLN A 108 -26.15 -23.11 7.48
N VAL A 109 -26.32 -23.93 8.52
CA VAL A 109 -26.31 -25.39 8.39
C VAL A 109 -27.73 -25.91 8.60
N HIS A 110 -28.24 -26.61 7.58
CA HIS A 110 -29.48 -27.37 7.61
C HIS A 110 -29.17 -28.86 7.38
N ASP A 111 -30.04 -29.77 7.83
CA ASP A 111 -29.78 -31.23 7.97
C ASP A 111 -28.94 -31.90 6.86
N LYS A 112 -29.07 -31.49 5.60
CA LYS A 112 -28.33 -32.06 4.45
C LYS A 112 -27.48 -31.07 3.67
N GLN A 113 -27.55 -29.77 3.97
CA GLN A 113 -26.97 -28.71 3.15
C GLN A 113 -26.44 -27.57 4.04
N ALA A 114 -25.31 -26.99 3.64
CA ALA A 114 -24.78 -25.81 4.29
C ALA A 114 -24.51 -24.73 3.25
N PHE A 115 -24.81 -23.50 3.63
CA PHE A 115 -24.64 -22.32 2.80
C PHE A 115 -23.91 -21.25 3.59
N VAL A 116 -23.21 -20.37 2.91
CA VAL A 116 -22.65 -19.16 3.49
C VAL A 116 -23.37 -17.98 2.86
N ILE A 117 -24.11 -17.27 3.71
CA ILE A 117 -24.84 -16.07 3.34
C ILE A 117 -23.85 -14.92 3.31
N THR A 118 -23.58 -14.41 2.10
CA THR A 118 -22.56 -13.38 1.89
C THR A 118 -23.16 -12.00 2.07
N ASP A 119 -22.43 -11.10 2.72
CA ASP A 119 -22.81 -9.67 2.90
C ASP A 119 -21.83 -8.73 2.15
N SER A 120 -20.94 -9.31 1.33
CA SER A 120 -19.99 -8.50 0.57
C SER A 120 -20.68 -7.80 -0.60
N LYS A 121 -20.35 -6.51 -0.75
CA LYS A 121 -20.77 -5.65 -1.86
C LYS A 121 -20.43 -6.21 -3.24
N ASN A 122 -19.42 -7.07 -3.30
CA ASN A 122 -18.91 -7.65 -4.54
C ASN A 122 -19.23 -9.15 -4.66
N MET A 123 -20.18 -9.68 -3.88
CA MET A 123 -20.64 -11.06 -3.96
C MET A 123 -22.17 -11.12 -3.82
N PRO A 124 -22.91 -11.12 -4.94
CA PRO A 124 -24.37 -11.09 -4.91
C PRO A 124 -25.01 -12.49 -4.77
N PHE A 125 -24.21 -13.53 -4.55
CA PHE A 125 -24.67 -14.92 -4.47
C PHE A 125 -24.19 -15.57 -3.18
N ASP A 126 -25.07 -16.34 -2.55
CA ASP A 126 -24.67 -17.23 -1.45
C ASP A 126 -23.77 -18.35 -1.97
N ILE A 127 -22.93 -18.89 -1.08
CA ILE A 127 -21.98 -19.95 -1.44
C ILE A 127 -22.45 -21.27 -0.84
N GLN A 128 -22.67 -22.27 -1.67
CA GLN A 128 -22.99 -23.62 -1.22
C GLN A 128 -21.72 -24.34 -0.76
N LEU A 129 -21.76 -24.99 0.40
CA LEU A 129 -20.67 -25.79 0.93
C LEU A 129 -20.88 -27.28 0.63
N VAL A 130 -19.79 -27.97 0.28
CA VAL A 130 -19.76 -29.45 0.25
C VAL A 130 -19.59 -30.00 1.67
N LYS A 131 -20.08 -31.21 1.95
CA LYS A 131 -20.09 -31.80 3.31
C LYS A 131 -18.71 -31.84 3.98
N GLU A 132 -17.65 -32.07 3.21
CA GLU A 132 -16.26 -32.08 3.69
C GLU A 132 -15.70 -30.67 3.97
N GLY A 133 -16.38 -29.61 3.54
CA GLY A 133 -15.92 -28.21 3.59
C GLY A 133 -16.41 -27.40 4.79
N LEU A 134 -16.98 -28.05 5.82
CA LEU A 134 -17.52 -27.38 7.00
C LEU A 134 -16.47 -26.92 8.01
N SER A 135 -15.27 -27.51 8.00
CA SER A 135 -14.13 -27.12 8.86
C SER A 135 -14.47 -26.92 10.36
N GLY A 136 -15.45 -27.66 10.89
CA GLY A 136 -15.90 -27.53 12.28
C GLY A 136 -16.76 -26.29 12.60
N ALA A 137 -17.14 -25.49 11.61
CA ALA A 137 -17.99 -24.32 11.76
C ALA A 137 -19.41 -24.68 12.22
N LYS A 138 -19.98 -23.86 13.10
CA LYS A 138 -21.36 -23.97 13.58
C LYS A 138 -22.25 -22.95 12.88
N SER A 139 -23.52 -23.33 12.66
CA SER A 139 -24.53 -22.42 12.12
C SER A 139 -24.59 -21.10 12.90
N GLY A 140 -24.64 -19.97 12.20
CA GLY A 140 -24.63 -18.63 12.76
C GLY A 140 -23.24 -17.99 12.92
N GLN A 141 -22.15 -18.74 12.73
CA GLN A 141 -20.80 -18.18 12.79
C GLN A 141 -20.42 -17.43 11.52
N LYS A 142 -19.55 -16.42 11.67
CA LYS A 142 -18.92 -15.73 10.55
C LYS A 142 -17.73 -16.56 10.06
N VAL A 143 -17.65 -16.77 8.76
CA VAL A 143 -16.64 -17.64 8.13
C VAL A 143 -16.05 -16.98 6.88
N ALA A 144 -14.80 -17.33 6.58
CA ALA A 144 -14.12 -16.99 5.33
C ALA A 144 -14.16 -18.20 4.38
N VAL A 145 -14.58 -18.00 3.13
CA VAL A 145 -14.85 -19.06 2.15
C VAL A 145 -14.17 -18.75 0.82
N LEU A 146 -13.47 -19.73 0.26
CA LEU A 146 -13.01 -19.68 -1.12
C LEU A 146 -14.02 -20.38 -2.03
N VAL A 147 -14.36 -19.75 -3.14
CA VAL A 147 -15.15 -20.38 -4.21
C VAL A 147 -14.26 -21.36 -4.95
N SER A 148 -14.58 -22.64 -4.87
CA SER A 148 -13.85 -23.72 -5.54
C SER A 148 -14.34 -23.95 -6.96
N GLY A 149 -15.57 -23.53 -7.28
CA GLY A 149 -16.09 -23.63 -8.64
C GLY A 149 -17.53 -23.17 -8.76
N TRP A 150 -17.95 -22.95 -10.01
CA TRP A 150 -19.34 -22.62 -10.32
C TRP A 150 -19.70 -23.16 -11.71
N ASP A 151 -20.38 -24.31 -11.74
CA ASP A 151 -20.99 -24.82 -12.97
C ASP A 151 -22.21 -23.96 -13.31
N ARG A 152 -22.35 -23.56 -14.59
CA ARG A 152 -23.50 -22.80 -15.10
C ARG A 152 -24.85 -23.49 -14.88
N LYS A 153 -24.85 -24.81 -14.65
CA LYS A 153 -26.06 -25.57 -14.31
C LYS A 153 -26.52 -25.33 -12.87
N ASN A 154 -25.63 -24.88 -11.99
CA ASN A 154 -25.92 -24.64 -10.59
C ASN A 154 -26.35 -23.20 -10.38
N GLN A 155 -27.35 -23.01 -9.51
CA GLN A 155 -27.83 -21.67 -9.14
C GLN A 155 -26.80 -20.92 -8.29
N LEU A 156 -26.04 -21.64 -7.46
CA LEU A 156 -25.08 -21.08 -6.52
C LEU A 156 -23.64 -21.59 -6.81
N PRO A 157 -22.63 -20.75 -6.57
CA PRO A 157 -21.24 -21.19 -6.53
C PRO A 157 -21.01 -22.18 -5.38
N ILE A 158 -20.03 -23.07 -5.57
CA ILE A 158 -19.57 -24.02 -4.56
C ILE A 158 -18.28 -23.49 -3.94
N GLY A 159 -18.16 -23.63 -2.61
CA GLY A 159 -16.97 -23.18 -1.89
C GLY A 159 -16.53 -24.11 -0.76
N LYS A 160 -15.39 -23.75 -0.18
CA LYS A 160 -14.78 -24.39 0.99
C LYS A 160 -14.44 -23.34 2.05
N ILE A 161 -14.74 -23.65 3.31
CA ILE A 161 -14.35 -22.78 4.43
C ILE A 161 -12.83 -22.85 4.60
N VAL A 162 -12.19 -21.69 4.60
CA VAL A 162 -10.75 -21.55 4.87
C VAL A 162 -10.48 -21.09 6.29
N ASP A 163 -11.40 -20.36 6.92
CA ASP A 163 -11.27 -19.98 8.33
C ASP A 163 -12.66 -19.78 8.97
N VAL A 164 -12.73 -20.08 10.27
CA VAL A 164 -13.89 -19.78 11.11
C VAL A 164 -13.54 -18.57 11.95
N LEU A 165 -14.16 -17.43 11.65
CA LEU A 165 -13.75 -16.14 12.19
C LEU A 165 -14.27 -15.93 13.62
N GLY A 166 -15.47 -16.44 13.92
CA GLY A 166 -16.09 -16.36 15.24
C GLY A 166 -17.57 -16.00 15.18
N ASN A 167 -18.10 -15.42 16.26
CA ASN A 167 -19.51 -15.01 16.29
C ASN A 167 -19.69 -13.58 15.76
N PRO A 168 -20.72 -13.30 14.95
CA PRO A 168 -21.03 -11.94 14.50
C PRO A 168 -21.19 -10.96 15.68
N GLY A 169 -20.65 -9.74 15.52
CA GLY A 169 -20.72 -8.67 16.53
C GLY A 169 -19.59 -8.68 17.55
N GLU A 170 -18.77 -9.73 17.64
CA GLU A 170 -17.53 -9.71 18.42
C GLU A 170 -16.45 -8.91 17.68
N ASN A 171 -15.81 -7.95 18.36
CA ASN A 171 -14.82 -7.04 17.76
C ASN A 171 -13.74 -7.79 16.95
N THR A 172 -13.10 -8.81 17.55
CA THR A 172 -12.06 -9.62 16.87
C THR A 172 -12.61 -10.34 15.63
N THR A 173 -13.86 -10.84 15.68
CA THR A 173 -14.50 -11.50 14.54
C THR A 173 -14.73 -10.52 13.40
N GLU A 174 -15.20 -9.31 13.71
CA GLU A 174 -15.43 -8.26 12.71
C GLU A 174 -14.14 -7.75 12.09
N MET A 175 -13.07 -7.61 12.88
CA MET A 175 -11.76 -7.19 12.36
C MET A 175 -11.14 -8.24 11.45
N HIS A 176 -11.17 -9.52 11.82
CA HIS A 176 -10.70 -10.59 10.94
C HIS A 176 -11.56 -10.71 9.67
N ALA A 177 -12.87 -10.45 9.75
CA ALA A 177 -13.75 -10.41 8.59
C ALA A 177 -13.34 -9.31 7.60
N ILE A 178 -13.08 -8.10 8.08
CA ILE A 178 -12.59 -7.01 7.23
C ILE A 178 -11.26 -7.40 6.57
N LEU A 179 -10.29 -7.89 7.36
CA LEU A 179 -8.99 -8.31 6.83
C LEU A 179 -9.12 -9.40 5.75
N ALA A 180 -9.96 -10.41 5.99
CA ALA A 180 -10.24 -11.48 5.02
C ALA A 180 -10.88 -10.94 3.73
N GLU A 181 -11.87 -10.03 3.82
CA GLU A 181 -12.53 -9.45 2.66
C GLU A 181 -11.57 -8.65 1.76
N PHE A 182 -10.60 -7.96 2.37
CA PHE A 182 -9.54 -7.26 1.63
C PHE A 182 -8.40 -8.18 1.16
N GLY A 183 -8.42 -9.46 1.56
CA GLY A 183 -7.36 -10.43 1.26
C GLY A 183 -6.05 -10.12 1.98
N LEU A 184 -6.13 -9.57 3.20
CA LEU A 184 -4.98 -9.20 4.02
C LEU A 184 -4.69 -10.33 5.02
N PRO A 185 -3.53 -11.00 4.94
CA PRO A 185 -3.17 -12.06 5.88
C PRO A 185 -3.05 -11.53 7.32
N TYR A 186 -3.75 -12.16 8.25
CA TYR A 186 -3.79 -11.74 9.67
C TYR A 186 -3.22 -12.75 10.65
N ARG A 187 -2.70 -13.88 10.16
CA ARG A 187 -1.96 -14.88 10.95
C ARG A 187 -0.68 -15.28 10.24
N PHE A 188 0.39 -15.47 10.98
CA PHE A 188 1.59 -16.10 10.45
C PHE A 188 1.42 -17.60 10.45
N GLU A 189 1.97 -18.26 9.43
CA GLU A 189 2.07 -19.71 9.45
C GLU A 189 3.02 -20.15 10.58
N LYS A 190 2.76 -21.34 11.14
CA LYS A 190 3.54 -21.85 12.27
C LYS A 190 5.04 -21.92 11.97
N GLN A 191 5.40 -22.29 10.74
CA GLN A 191 6.80 -22.40 10.32
C GLN A 191 7.50 -21.02 10.25
N VAL A 192 6.77 -19.97 9.87
CA VAL A 192 7.28 -18.59 9.85
C VAL A 192 7.55 -18.10 11.28
N GLU A 193 6.64 -18.40 12.21
CA GLU A 193 6.84 -18.11 13.64
C GLU A 193 8.03 -18.88 14.21
N GLU A 194 8.17 -20.16 13.88
CA GLU A 194 9.32 -20.99 14.30
C GLU A 194 10.65 -20.43 13.77
N GLU A 195 10.71 -19.99 12.51
CA GLU A 195 11.88 -19.32 11.92
C GLU A 195 12.23 -18.03 12.68
N ALA A 196 11.24 -17.16 12.94
CA ALA A 196 11.45 -15.97 13.76
C ALA A 196 11.96 -16.31 15.17
N GLN A 197 11.36 -17.31 15.82
CA GLN A 197 11.75 -17.75 17.17
C GLN A 197 13.14 -18.37 17.22
N ALA A 198 13.68 -18.87 16.12
CA ALA A 198 15.05 -19.38 16.03
C ALA A 198 16.13 -18.27 15.94
N LEU A 199 15.76 -17.03 15.56
CA LEU A 199 16.71 -15.91 15.46
C LEU A 199 17.36 -15.58 16.82
N ARG A 200 18.65 -15.25 16.81
CA ARG A 200 19.39 -14.85 18.01
C ARG A 200 19.02 -13.43 18.43
N GLU A 201 18.82 -13.22 19.72
CA GLU A 201 18.58 -11.87 20.28
C GLU A 201 19.89 -11.10 20.51
N GLU A 202 20.99 -11.80 20.82
CA GLU A 202 22.30 -11.18 21.04
C GLU A 202 23.00 -10.84 19.73
N ILE A 203 23.52 -9.62 19.64
CA ILE A 203 24.37 -9.17 18.53
C ILE A 203 25.78 -9.73 18.73
N LEU A 204 26.28 -10.46 17.73
CA LEU A 204 27.61 -11.06 17.80
C LEU A 204 28.71 -9.97 17.77
N PRO A 205 29.78 -10.10 18.58
CA PRO A 205 30.89 -9.13 18.56
C PRO A 205 31.58 -8.97 17.20
N GLY A 206 31.54 -10.01 16.35
CA GLY A 206 32.02 -9.92 14.97
C GLY A 206 31.19 -8.96 14.13
N GLU A 207 29.86 -8.97 14.29
CA GLU A 207 28.95 -8.09 13.55
C GLU A 207 29.16 -6.62 13.93
N ILE A 208 29.41 -6.35 15.21
CA ILE A 208 29.73 -5.00 15.71
C ILE A 208 31.00 -4.44 15.04
N LYS A 209 32.03 -5.29 14.84
CA LYS A 209 33.32 -4.87 14.26
C LYS A 209 33.23 -4.49 12.77
N GLU A 210 32.29 -5.08 12.04
CA GLU A 210 32.09 -4.80 10.61
C GLU A 210 31.24 -3.54 10.36
N ARG A 211 30.70 -2.94 11.42
CA ARG A 211 29.79 -1.79 11.35
C ARG A 211 30.44 -0.53 11.88
N MET A 212 29.98 0.62 11.37
CA MET A 212 30.36 1.90 11.96
C MET A 212 29.66 2.07 13.31
N ASP A 213 30.43 2.34 14.36
CA ASP A 213 29.94 2.39 15.74
C ASP A 213 29.44 3.79 16.11
N PHE A 214 28.16 3.88 16.45
CA PHE A 214 27.47 5.08 16.92
C PHE A 214 26.94 4.92 18.36
N ARG A 215 27.29 3.85 19.08
CA ARG A 215 26.74 3.56 20.42
C ARG A 215 27.02 4.65 21.46
N GLU A 216 28.12 5.37 21.30
CA GLU A 216 28.51 6.50 22.16
C GLU A 216 28.04 7.87 21.61
N VAL A 217 27.35 7.90 20.48
CA VAL A 217 26.80 9.14 19.89
C VAL A 217 25.39 9.37 20.43
N PRO A 218 25.04 10.57 20.92
CA PRO A 218 23.69 10.88 21.37
C PRO A 218 22.66 10.55 20.28
N THR A 219 21.78 9.60 20.58
CA THR A 219 20.82 9.02 19.63
C THR A 219 19.46 8.88 20.31
N PHE A 220 18.37 9.13 19.59
CA PHE A 220 17.01 9.03 20.13
C PHE A 220 16.00 8.59 19.06
N THR A 221 14.85 8.09 19.49
CA THR A 221 13.67 7.83 18.64
C THR A 221 12.52 8.75 19.02
N ILE A 222 11.67 9.12 18.06
CA ILE A 222 10.42 9.87 18.29
C ILE A 222 9.31 9.19 17.51
N ASP A 223 8.33 8.64 18.23
CA ASP A 223 7.29 7.79 17.67
C ASP A 223 5.93 8.12 18.28
N PRO A 224 4.80 7.63 17.73
CA PRO A 224 3.53 7.67 18.44
C PRO A 224 3.63 6.98 19.81
N SER A 225 2.88 7.48 20.80
CA SER A 225 2.92 6.96 22.17
C SER A 225 2.56 5.46 22.27
N ASP A 226 1.73 4.97 21.36
CA ASP A 226 1.25 3.58 21.21
C ASP A 226 2.14 2.69 20.32
N ALA A 227 3.19 3.23 19.69
CA ALA A 227 4.12 2.46 18.86
C ALA A 227 4.99 1.49 19.68
N LYS A 228 5.35 0.35 19.06
CA LYS A 228 6.23 -0.69 19.65
C LYS A 228 7.42 -1.04 18.76
N ASP A 229 7.27 -0.76 17.48
CA ASP A 229 8.15 -0.94 16.35
C ASP A 229 8.80 0.41 16.01
N TYR A 230 9.92 0.73 16.68
CA TYR A 230 10.67 1.97 16.42
C TYR A 230 11.63 1.71 15.27
N ASP A 231 11.27 2.13 14.05
CA ASP A 231 12.02 1.79 12.84
C ASP A 231 13.17 2.76 12.56
N ASP A 232 13.09 3.98 13.06
CA ASP A 232 14.07 5.04 12.82
C ASP A 232 14.54 5.75 14.09
N ALA A 233 15.81 6.18 14.04
CA ALA A 233 16.44 6.95 15.09
C ALA A 233 17.28 8.08 14.49
N LEU A 234 17.38 9.19 15.21
CA LEU A 234 18.26 10.30 14.87
C LEU A 234 19.43 10.37 15.85
N SER A 235 20.63 10.57 15.32
CA SER A 235 21.80 10.93 16.11
C SER A 235 22.40 12.24 15.63
N PHE A 236 23.17 12.90 16.49
CA PHE A 236 23.87 14.12 16.13
C PHE A 236 25.18 14.27 16.90
N ARG A 237 26.15 14.94 16.28
CA ARG A 237 27.37 15.42 16.93
C ARG A 237 28.04 16.52 16.12
N ARG A 238 28.80 17.37 16.80
CA ARG A 238 29.72 18.31 16.15
C ARG A 238 30.96 17.57 15.66
N THR A 239 31.46 17.91 14.47
CA THR A 239 32.62 17.28 13.84
C THR A 239 33.46 18.30 13.05
N GLY A 240 34.66 17.87 12.61
CA GLY A 240 35.57 18.66 11.79
C GLY A 240 36.45 19.64 12.59
N PRO A 241 37.31 20.42 11.91
CA PRO A 241 38.16 21.41 12.56
C PRO A 241 37.31 22.41 13.36
N SER A 242 37.65 22.61 14.63
CA SER A 242 36.92 23.50 15.55
C SER A 242 35.42 23.22 15.65
N GLU A 243 34.98 21.95 15.45
CA GLU A 243 33.56 21.57 15.57
C GLU A 243 32.61 22.32 14.63
N ALA A 244 33.14 22.74 13.48
CA ALA A 244 32.43 23.59 12.53
C ALA A 244 31.30 22.89 11.76
N LEU A 245 31.31 21.55 11.69
CA LEU A 245 30.29 20.78 10.97
C LEU A 245 29.34 20.10 11.96
N MET A 246 28.06 20.07 11.62
CA MET A 246 27.11 19.19 12.32
C MET A 246 26.97 17.89 11.55
N GLU A 247 27.22 16.76 12.19
CA GLU A 247 26.89 15.45 11.65
C GLU A 247 25.54 15.01 12.22
N VAL A 248 24.61 14.62 11.36
CA VAL A 248 23.32 14.04 11.72
C VAL A 248 23.21 12.66 11.07
N GLY A 249 22.96 11.64 11.88
CA GLY A 249 22.68 10.29 11.42
C GLY A 249 21.18 10.01 11.41
N VAL A 250 20.67 9.52 10.28
CA VAL A 250 19.37 8.86 10.18
C VAL A 250 19.62 7.36 10.18
N HIS A 251 19.23 6.68 11.25
CA HIS A 251 19.50 5.26 11.48
C HIS A 251 18.20 4.47 11.33
N ILE A 252 18.11 3.61 10.32
CA ILE A 252 16.95 2.75 10.10
C ILE A 252 17.27 1.35 10.58
N ALA A 253 16.33 0.67 11.23
CA ALA A 253 16.46 -0.73 11.64
C ALA A 253 16.96 -1.61 10.47
N ASP A 254 18.01 -2.40 10.70
CA ASP A 254 18.57 -3.28 9.66
C ASP A 254 17.75 -4.57 9.53
N VAL A 255 16.50 -4.45 9.09
CA VAL A 255 15.60 -5.60 8.84
C VAL A 255 16.25 -6.61 7.89
N SER A 256 17.02 -6.13 6.91
CA SER A 256 17.72 -6.95 5.91
C SER A 256 18.79 -7.88 6.50
N TYR A 257 19.23 -7.64 7.73
CA TYR A 257 20.12 -8.54 8.45
C TYR A 257 19.39 -9.76 9.03
N TYR A 258 18.09 -9.61 9.36
CA TYR A 258 17.29 -10.65 10.01
C TYR A 258 16.38 -11.42 9.04
N VAL A 259 16.15 -10.87 7.85
CA VAL A 259 15.25 -11.45 6.83
C VAL A 259 16.07 -11.72 5.57
N ASP A 260 16.48 -12.98 5.39
CA ASP A 260 17.26 -13.40 4.23
C ASP A 260 16.38 -13.60 2.99
N PRO A 261 16.81 -13.15 1.79
CA PRO A 261 16.06 -13.35 0.56
C PRO A 261 15.73 -14.83 0.32
N GLY A 262 14.45 -15.13 0.06
CA GLY A 262 13.93 -16.47 -0.18
C GLY A 262 13.58 -17.28 1.08
N SER A 263 13.82 -16.77 2.28
CA SER A 263 13.41 -17.44 3.53
C SER A 263 11.88 -17.41 3.74
N LEU A 264 11.34 -18.14 4.73
CA LEU A 264 9.89 -18.08 4.99
C LEU A 264 9.47 -16.71 5.51
N LEU A 265 10.35 -16.02 6.25
CA LEU A 265 10.12 -14.64 6.69
C LEU A 265 10.04 -13.68 5.49
N ASP A 266 10.93 -13.81 4.51
CA ASP A 266 10.91 -12.98 3.29
C ASP A 266 9.64 -13.21 2.47
N GLN A 267 9.26 -14.47 2.26
CA GLN A 267 8.03 -14.82 1.55
C GLN A 267 6.78 -14.27 2.25
N ALA A 268 6.69 -14.42 3.57
CA ALA A 268 5.58 -13.89 4.36
C ALA A 268 5.53 -12.35 4.34
N ALA A 269 6.69 -11.69 4.43
CA ALA A 269 6.78 -10.23 4.32
C ALA A 269 6.37 -9.75 2.92
N TYR A 270 6.80 -10.46 1.87
CA TYR A 270 6.44 -10.16 0.48
C TYR A 270 4.93 -10.30 0.23
N GLU A 271 4.31 -11.36 0.74
CA GLU A 271 2.86 -11.58 0.60
C GLU A 271 2.05 -10.49 1.33
N ARG A 272 2.50 -10.09 2.52
CA ARG A 272 1.85 -9.04 3.33
C ARG A 272 2.06 -7.64 2.75
N GLY A 273 3.25 -7.37 2.22
CA GLY A 273 3.67 -6.12 1.58
C GLY A 273 3.85 -4.93 2.54
N ASN A 274 2.97 -4.75 3.52
CA ASN A 274 3.05 -3.71 4.54
C ASN A 274 2.30 -4.11 5.82
N SER A 275 2.62 -3.48 6.95
CA SER A 275 1.81 -3.55 8.17
C SER A 275 0.46 -2.86 7.95
N VAL A 276 -0.60 -3.41 8.55
CA VAL A 276 -1.97 -2.87 8.47
C VAL A 276 -2.37 -2.34 9.84
N TYR A 277 -2.55 -1.02 9.94
CA TYR A 277 -2.95 -0.35 11.17
C TYR A 277 -4.46 -0.20 11.22
N LEU A 278 -5.10 -0.95 12.11
CA LEU A 278 -6.52 -0.82 12.43
C LEU A 278 -6.70 0.05 13.67
N VAL A 279 -7.96 0.39 13.98
CA VAL A 279 -8.28 1.26 15.13
C VAL A 279 -7.85 0.65 16.47
N ASP A 280 -8.04 -0.65 16.65
CA ASP A 280 -7.79 -1.34 17.92
C ASP A 280 -6.47 -2.14 17.95
N ARG A 281 -5.83 -2.37 16.80
CA ARG A 281 -4.64 -3.21 16.69
C ARG A 281 -3.83 -2.95 15.42
N THR A 282 -2.60 -3.42 15.42
CA THR A 282 -1.74 -3.51 14.23
C THR A 282 -1.61 -4.96 13.79
N ILE A 283 -1.76 -5.21 12.49
CA ILE A 283 -1.40 -6.49 11.86
C ILE A 283 0.00 -6.30 11.26
N PRO A 284 1.05 -6.88 11.87
CA PRO A 284 2.40 -6.55 11.46
C PRO A 284 2.79 -7.29 10.17
N MET A 285 3.68 -6.67 9.40
CA MET A 285 4.31 -7.30 8.23
C MET A 285 5.22 -8.46 8.63
N LEU A 286 5.94 -8.30 9.74
CA LEU A 286 6.89 -9.28 10.28
C LEU A 286 6.40 -9.82 11.63
N PRO A 287 6.79 -11.04 12.04
CA PRO A 287 6.47 -11.55 13.36
C PRO A 287 6.95 -10.63 14.49
N GLU A 288 6.23 -10.59 15.62
CA GLU A 288 6.48 -9.64 16.71
C GLU A 288 7.90 -9.71 17.28
N LYS A 289 8.55 -10.88 17.22
CA LYS A 289 9.93 -11.03 17.64
C LYS A 289 10.88 -10.16 16.79
N LEU A 290 10.64 -10.03 15.49
CA LEU A 290 11.41 -9.10 14.67
C LEU A 290 10.94 -7.67 14.91
N SER A 291 9.65 -7.38 14.69
CA SER A 291 9.14 -6.00 14.66
C SER A 291 9.31 -5.28 16.00
N ASN A 292 8.93 -5.93 17.12
CA ASN A 292 8.86 -5.28 18.44
C ASN A 292 10.14 -5.52 19.27
N LYS A 293 11.05 -6.38 18.79
CA LYS A 293 12.30 -6.67 19.50
C LYS A 293 13.56 -6.47 18.70
N LEU A 294 13.86 -7.35 17.74
CA LEU A 294 15.16 -7.34 17.07
C LEU A 294 15.37 -6.07 16.24
N CYS A 295 14.35 -5.66 15.50
CA CYS A 295 14.40 -4.49 14.62
C CYS A 295 14.02 -3.19 15.35
N SER A 296 13.10 -3.24 16.32
CA SER A 296 12.73 -2.05 17.11
C SER A 296 13.94 -1.45 17.81
N LEU A 297 14.22 -0.16 17.55
CA LEU A 297 15.36 0.61 18.04
C LEU A 297 15.20 1.06 19.50
N ARG A 298 14.92 0.09 20.38
CA ARG A 298 14.66 0.31 21.80
C ARG A 298 15.79 1.03 22.52
N PRO A 299 15.47 1.87 23.52
CA PRO A 299 16.46 2.62 24.29
C PRO A 299 17.35 1.69 25.11
N HIS A 300 18.60 2.10 25.27
CA HIS A 300 19.65 1.45 26.07
C HIS A 300 20.08 0.05 25.63
N GLU A 301 19.66 -0.39 24.44
CA GLU A 301 20.07 -1.63 23.80
C GLU A 301 20.90 -1.35 22.56
N ASP A 302 21.90 -2.20 22.29
CA ASP A 302 22.64 -2.16 21.03
C ASP A 302 21.71 -2.65 19.90
N LYS A 303 21.67 -1.90 18.79
CA LYS A 303 20.78 -2.18 17.65
C LYS A 303 21.53 -2.05 16.33
N LEU A 304 21.25 -2.98 15.41
CA LEU A 304 21.80 -2.99 14.07
C LEU A 304 20.97 -2.10 13.16
N CYS A 305 21.64 -1.18 12.46
CA CYS A 305 20.98 -0.23 11.58
C CYS A 305 21.64 -0.17 10.21
N PHE A 306 20.86 0.29 9.22
CA PHE A 306 21.37 0.84 7.98
C PHE A 306 21.14 2.34 8.01
N SER A 307 22.21 3.12 7.86
CA SER A 307 22.17 4.54 8.14
C SER A 307 22.53 5.42 6.97
N ALA A 308 21.92 6.60 6.94
CA ALA A 308 22.30 7.74 6.12
C ALA A 308 22.86 8.84 7.03
N VAL A 309 24.14 9.15 6.89
CA VAL A 309 24.86 10.12 7.72
C VAL A 309 25.19 11.35 6.88
N PHE A 310 24.78 12.51 7.35
CA PHE A 310 24.94 13.79 6.66
C PHE A 310 25.78 14.75 7.49
N ARG A 311 26.66 15.50 6.83
CA ARG A 311 27.34 16.63 7.47
C ARG A 311 26.82 17.93 6.89
N PHE A 312 26.50 18.86 7.78
CA PHE A 312 25.99 20.18 7.47
C PHE A 312 27.02 21.24 7.83
N ASP A 313 27.16 22.24 6.98
CA ASP A 313 27.90 23.46 7.31
C ASP A 313 27.04 24.43 8.16
N LYS A 314 27.62 25.58 8.52
CA LYS A 314 26.95 26.65 9.27
C LYS A 314 25.72 27.24 8.58
N ASP A 315 25.60 27.07 7.26
CA ASP A 315 24.48 27.56 6.46
C ASP A 315 23.43 26.45 6.24
N PHE A 316 23.56 25.34 6.97
CA PHE A 316 22.72 24.14 6.91
C PHE A 316 22.72 23.46 5.54
N LYS A 317 23.80 23.59 4.77
CA LYS A 317 23.97 22.85 3.51
C LYS A 317 24.65 21.52 3.77
N VAL A 318 24.17 20.47 3.12
CA VAL A 318 24.82 19.16 3.13
C VAL A 318 26.16 19.26 2.38
N VAL A 319 27.27 19.10 3.10
CA VAL A 319 28.63 19.13 2.54
C VAL A 319 29.20 17.73 2.28
N SER A 320 28.69 16.71 2.99
CA SER A 320 29.04 15.32 2.72
C SER A 320 27.94 14.37 3.18
N ARG A 321 27.87 13.21 2.52
CA ARG A 321 26.94 12.13 2.85
C ARG A 321 27.66 10.78 2.86
N TRP A 322 27.24 9.90 3.76
CA TRP A 322 27.72 8.52 3.87
C TRP A 322 26.53 7.58 4.10
N PHE A 323 26.55 6.41 3.48
CA PHE A 323 25.52 5.38 3.66
C PHE A 323 26.19 4.05 3.99
N GLY A 324 25.66 3.32 4.96
CA GLY A 324 26.18 2.02 5.31
C GLY A 324 25.61 1.46 6.60
N ARG A 325 26.08 0.27 6.96
CA ARG A 325 25.68 -0.44 8.17
C ARG A 325 26.34 0.15 9.40
N THR A 326 25.54 0.35 10.44
CA THR A 326 25.97 0.90 11.73
C THR A 326 25.42 0.07 12.87
N VAL A 327 25.98 0.28 14.05
CA VAL A 327 25.40 -0.13 15.33
C VAL A 327 25.15 1.12 16.17
N ILE A 328 23.96 1.22 16.75
CA ILE A 328 23.57 2.34 17.62
C ILE A 328 23.21 1.83 19.01
N ARG A 329 23.12 2.75 19.97
CA ARG A 329 22.48 2.52 21.26
C ARG A 329 21.63 3.74 21.59
N SER A 330 20.32 3.64 21.38
CA SER A 330 19.42 4.78 21.60
C SER A 330 19.49 5.22 23.07
N SER A 331 19.70 6.52 23.29
CA SER A 331 19.83 7.12 24.63
C SER A 331 18.48 7.35 25.29
N CYS A 332 17.41 7.51 24.51
CA CYS A 332 16.04 7.61 25.00
C CYS A 332 15.04 7.39 23.86
N ARG A 333 13.79 7.05 24.24
CA ARG A 333 12.62 7.03 23.37
C ARG A 333 11.68 8.14 23.81
N MET A 334 11.21 8.95 22.87
CA MET A 334 10.21 9.99 23.12
C MET A 334 8.94 9.72 22.31
N SER A 335 7.78 10.12 22.83
CA SER A 335 6.61 10.36 21.98
C SER A 335 6.72 11.71 21.25
N TYR A 336 5.89 11.93 20.24
CA TYR A 336 5.80 13.25 19.58
C TYR A 336 5.45 14.38 20.57
N GLU A 337 4.57 14.11 21.54
CA GLU A 337 4.19 15.07 22.58
C GLU A 337 5.32 15.32 23.57
N GLU A 338 6.05 14.27 23.97
CA GLU A 338 7.22 14.40 24.85
C GLU A 338 8.34 15.20 24.16
N ALA A 339 8.62 14.91 22.88
CA ALA A 339 9.58 15.66 22.09
C ALA A 339 9.15 17.13 21.91
N GLN A 340 7.85 17.38 21.66
CA GLN A 340 7.31 18.73 21.59
C GLN A 340 7.50 19.48 22.92
N ALA A 341 7.24 18.83 24.06
CA ALA A 341 7.47 19.44 25.37
C ALA A 341 8.95 19.82 25.59
N VAL A 342 9.89 19.03 25.07
CA VAL A 342 11.32 19.40 25.08
C VAL A 342 11.59 20.63 24.20
N LEU A 343 11.02 20.70 23.00
CA LEU A 343 11.14 21.86 22.10
C LEU A 343 10.54 23.13 22.72
N ASP A 344 9.43 22.99 23.45
CA ASP A 344 8.75 24.06 24.20
C ASP A 344 9.50 24.43 25.49
N LYS A 345 10.64 23.79 25.76
CA LYS A 345 11.52 24.04 26.93
C LYS A 345 10.84 23.75 28.26
N VAL A 346 9.93 22.78 28.30
CA VAL A 346 9.35 22.28 29.55
C VAL A 346 10.47 21.63 30.38
N PRO A 347 10.71 22.07 31.62
CA PRO A 347 11.75 21.48 32.46
C PRO A 347 11.34 20.07 32.92
N GLY A 348 12.31 19.15 32.97
CA GLY A 348 12.09 17.84 33.60
C GLY A 348 11.17 16.88 32.83
N VAL A 349 11.03 17.02 31.50
CA VAL A 349 10.30 16.03 30.67
C VAL A 349 10.78 14.61 30.96
N MET A 350 9.82 13.76 31.35
CA MET A 350 10.00 12.34 31.62
C MET A 350 9.38 11.53 30.48
N THR A 351 10.08 10.47 30.07
CA THR A 351 9.62 9.53 29.03
C THR A 351 9.44 8.14 29.62
N SER A 352 8.88 7.22 28.84
CA SER A 352 8.86 5.78 29.20
C SER A 352 10.26 5.17 29.39
N SER A 353 11.31 5.81 28.86
CA SER A 353 12.71 5.42 29.01
C SER A 353 13.47 6.18 30.11
N GLY A 354 12.80 7.04 30.87
CA GLY A 354 13.41 7.88 31.90
C GLY A 354 13.53 9.35 31.48
N PRO A 355 14.30 10.18 32.23
CA PRO A 355 14.47 11.60 31.92
C PRO A 355 15.22 11.78 30.60
N VAL A 356 14.80 12.76 29.78
CA VAL A 356 15.51 13.08 28.54
C VAL A 356 16.93 13.60 28.87
N PRO A 357 18.01 12.94 28.40
CA PRO A 357 19.38 13.36 28.69
C PRO A 357 19.70 14.76 28.16
N GLU A 358 20.51 15.54 28.89
CA GLU A 358 20.88 16.91 28.50
C GLU A 358 21.47 17.03 27.08
N PRO A 359 22.41 16.14 26.63
CA PRO A 359 22.89 16.21 25.25
C PRO A 359 21.75 16.12 24.22
N ILE A 360 20.76 15.27 24.46
CA ILE A 360 19.61 15.09 23.57
C ILE A 360 18.73 16.35 23.55
N ARG A 361 18.54 17.02 24.69
CA ARG A 361 17.76 18.27 24.75
C ARG A 361 18.38 19.36 23.87
N ASP A 362 19.67 19.58 24.00
CA ASP A 362 20.41 20.56 23.19
C ASP A 362 20.43 20.17 21.71
N GLY A 363 20.64 18.89 21.44
CA GLY A 363 20.61 18.33 20.09
C GLY A 363 19.27 18.50 19.40
N LEU A 364 18.18 18.23 20.13
CA LEU A 364 16.83 18.30 19.58
C LEU A 364 16.49 19.72 19.12
N LEU A 365 16.86 20.75 19.88
CA LEU A 365 16.69 22.15 19.48
C LEU A 365 17.47 22.49 18.20
N PHE A 366 18.69 21.95 18.06
CA PHE A 366 19.48 22.15 16.85
C PHE A 366 18.87 21.42 15.63
N ILE A 367 18.53 20.15 15.81
CA ILE A 367 17.89 19.31 14.79
C ILE A 367 16.58 19.94 14.34
N HIS A 368 15.81 20.52 15.27
CA HIS A 368 14.59 21.25 14.99
C HIS A 368 14.81 22.48 14.10
N ALA A 369 15.83 23.31 14.41
CA ALA A 369 16.17 24.47 13.58
C ALA A 369 16.58 24.05 12.16
N LEU A 370 17.33 22.95 12.02
CA LEU A 370 17.69 22.38 10.73
C LEU A 370 16.46 21.85 9.98
N ALA A 371 15.54 21.14 10.65
CA ALA A 371 14.31 20.66 10.04
C ALA A 371 13.45 21.80 9.48
N HIS A 372 13.26 22.89 10.24
CA HIS A 372 12.57 24.08 9.73
C HIS A 372 13.22 24.66 8.47
N ARG A 373 14.56 24.68 8.42
CA ARG A 373 15.30 25.16 7.26
C ARG A 373 15.10 24.27 6.03
N LEU A 374 15.11 22.94 6.22
CA LEU A 374 14.83 21.94 5.19
C LEU A 374 13.39 22.08 4.67
N ARG A 375 12.42 22.21 5.58
CA ARG A 375 11.01 22.42 5.26
C ARG A 375 10.81 23.67 4.42
N LYS A 376 11.35 24.81 4.88
CA LYS A 376 11.27 26.09 4.14
C LYS A 376 11.84 25.97 2.73
N GLU A 377 12.96 25.26 2.57
CA GLU A 377 13.55 25.02 1.26
C GLU A 377 12.66 24.13 0.38
N ARG A 378 12.13 23.05 0.94
CA ARG A 378 11.22 22.12 0.27
C ARG A 378 9.99 22.83 -0.30
N PHE A 379 9.34 23.68 0.48
CA PHE A 379 8.20 24.48 0.01
C PHE A 379 8.60 25.55 -1.00
N SER A 380 9.76 26.21 -0.86
CA SER A 380 10.25 27.15 -1.88
C SER A 380 10.47 26.50 -3.27
N LYS A 381 10.69 25.17 -3.28
CA LYS A 381 10.84 24.33 -4.47
C LYS A 381 9.50 23.78 -5.02
N GLY A 382 8.36 24.20 -4.48
CA GLY A 382 7.02 23.83 -4.98
C GLY A 382 6.45 22.55 -4.36
N ALA A 383 6.85 22.18 -3.15
CA ALA A 383 6.17 21.11 -2.42
C ALA A 383 4.75 21.55 -2.02
N ILE A 384 3.82 20.60 -2.03
CA ILE A 384 2.41 20.82 -1.71
C ILE A 384 2.10 20.12 -0.38
N ALA A 385 1.46 20.83 0.54
CA ALA A 385 0.89 20.24 1.75
C ALA A 385 -0.59 19.97 1.53
N PHE A 386 -0.99 18.70 1.60
CA PHE A 386 -2.40 18.30 1.58
C PHE A 386 -2.86 18.00 3.01
N GLU A 387 -2.99 19.04 3.82
CA GLU A 387 -3.49 18.87 5.19
C GLU A 387 -4.97 18.52 5.15
N ARG A 388 -5.31 17.34 5.63
CA ARG A 388 -6.70 16.92 5.89
C ARG A 388 -6.82 16.63 7.38
N PRO A 389 -7.90 17.08 8.04
CA PRO A 389 -8.13 16.70 9.42
C PRO A 389 -8.19 15.18 9.53
N GLU A 390 -7.21 14.59 10.21
CA GLU A 390 -7.22 13.18 10.56
C GLU A 390 -7.86 13.00 11.93
N VAL A 391 -8.67 11.96 12.07
CA VAL A 391 -9.34 11.64 13.33
C VAL A 391 -8.68 10.42 13.95
N LYS A 392 -8.32 10.52 15.24
CA LYS A 392 -7.85 9.38 16.05
C LYS A 392 -8.98 8.95 17.00
N VAL A 393 -9.32 7.67 16.95
CA VAL A 393 -10.25 7.03 17.88
C VAL A 393 -9.41 6.39 18.98
N GLN A 394 -9.67 6.75 20.24
CA GLN A 394 -9.11 6.04 21.38
C GLN A 394 -10.05 4.91 21.76
N VAL A 395 -9.49 3.72 22.02
CA VAL A 395 -10.23 2.54 22.46
C VAL A 395 -9.74 2.09 23.84
N ASP A 396 -10.61 1.42 24.58
CA ASP A 396 -10.22 0.71 25.81
C ASP A 396 -9.55 -0.65 25.51
N GLU A 397 -9.20 -1.40 26.56
CA GLU A 397 -8.58 -2.72 26.45
C GLU A 397 -9.45 -3.77 25.73
N LYS A 398 -10.76 -3.54 25.62
CA LYS A 398 -11.70 -4.41 24.90
C LYS A 398 -11.93 -3.96 23.45
N GLY A 399 -11.29 -2.88 23.02
CA GLY A 399 -11.46 -2.28 21.69
C GLY A 399 -12.70 -1.40 21.58
N VAL A 400 -13.33 -1.01 22.70
CA VAL A 400 -14.51 -0.14 22.69
C VAL A 400 -14.06 1.33 22.57
N PRO A 401 -14.58 2.10 21.60
CA PRO A 401 -14.25 3.52 21.47
C PRO A 401 -14.63 4.33 22.72
N VAL A 402 -13.65 5.02 23.31
CA VAL A 402 -13.83 5.88 24.50
C VAL A 402 -13.83 7.37 24.15
N SER A 403 -13.07 7.77 23.12
CA SER A 403 -13.00 9.16 22.70
C SER A 403 -12.60 9.28 21.23
N ILE A 404 -12.89 10.44 20.64
CA ILE A 404 -12.53 10.78 19.27
C ILE A 404 -11.96 12.20 19.28
N HIS A 405 -10.76 12.37 18.73
CA HIS A 405 -10.12 13.68 18.61
C HIS A 405 -9.47 13.85 17.24
N VAL A 406 -9.32 15.09 16.82
CA VAL A 406 -8.56 15.43 15.60
C VAL A 406 -7.08 15.40 15.95
N LYS A 407 -6.27 14.75 15.12
CA LYS A 407 -4.81 14.76 15.30
C LYS A 407 -4.27 16.15 15.01
N GLU A 408 -3.50 16.68 15.95
CA GLU A 408 -2.75 17.91 15.76
C GLU A 408 -1.37 17.58 15.17
N GLN A 409 -0.97 18.31 14.12
CA GLN A 409 0.42 18.25 13.67
C GLN A 409 1.27 19.21 14.49
N LEU A 410 2.22 18.62 15.22
CA LEU A 410 3.21 19.33 16.03
C LEU A 410 4.54 19.51 15.27
N ASP A 411 5.37 20.44 15.70
CA ASP A 411 6.71 20.65 15.13
C ASP A 411 7.59 19.39 15.23
N SER A 412 7.42 18.60 16.30
CA SER A 412 8.08 17.31 16.46
C SER A 412 7.76 16.31 15.33
N HIS A 413 6.56 16.36 14.75
CA HIS A 413 6.20 15.55 13.58
C HIS A 413 6.94 16.01 12.33
N TRP A 414 6.97 17.32 12.09
CA TRP A 414 7.69 17.89 10.96
C TRP A 414 9.20 17.67 11.05
N LEU A 415 9.76 17.66 12.27
CA LEU A 415 11.15 17.35 12.51
C LEU A 415 11.51 15.98 11.93
N ILE A 416 10.79 14.93 12.34
CA ILE A 416 11.04 13.56 11.82
C ILE A 416 10.75 13.49 10.32
N GLU A 417 9.64 14.09 9.85
CA GLU A 417 9.27 14.12 8.43
C GLU A 417 10.43 14.62 7.54
N GLU A 418 11.06 15.74 7.88
CA GLU A 418 12.09 16.35 7.04
C GLU A 418 13.38 15.51 6.97
N PHE A 419 13.76 14.83 8.05
CA PHE A 419 14.94 13.94 8.03
C PHE A 419 14.66 12.64 7.28
N MET A 420 13.46 12.07 7.40
CA MET A 420 13.06 10.91 6.60
C MET A 420 12.97 11.26 5.12
N LEU A 421 12.43 12.43 4.77
CA LEU A 421 12.41 12.93 3.38
C LEU A 421 13.81 13.19 2.84
N LEU A 422 14.72 13.74 3.66
CA LEU A 422 16.12 13.91 3.30
C LEU A 422 16.77 12.54 3.01
N ALA A 423 16.67 11.59 3.94
CA ALA A 423 17.25 10.25 3.77
C ALA A 423 16.72 9.57 2.49
N ASN A 424 15.40 9.53 2.31
CA ASN A 424 14.77 8.92 1.13
C ASN A 424 15.26 9.53 -0.19
N ARG A 425 15.33 10.86 -0.27
CA ARG A 425 15.82 11.55 -1.48
C ARG A 425 17.29 11.24 -1.74
N GLU A 426 18.13 11.34 -0.71
CA GLU A 426 19.57 11.21 -0.85
C GLU A 426 19.99 9.76 -1.18
N VAL A 427 19.30 8.75 -0.62
CA VAL A 427 19.47 7.34 -0.99
C VAL A 427 19.07 7.11 -2.45
N THR A 428 17.92 7.65 -2.86
CA THR A 428 17.43 7.54 -4.25
C THR A 428 18.45 8.12 -5.24
N GLU A 429 18.98 9.32 -4.96
CA GLU A 429 20.01 9.94 -5.79
C GLU A 429 21.34 9.17 -5.78
N PHE A 430 21.70 8.58 -4.64
CA PHE A 430 22.91 7.78 -4.51
C PHE A 430 22.83 6.54 -5.41
N ILE A 431 21.70 5.81 -5.36
CA ILE A 431 21.50 4.58 -6.15
C ILE A 431 21.43 4.89 -7.64
N GLN A 432 20.75 5.96 -8.05
CA GLN A 432 20.70 6.38 -9.46
C GLN A 432 22.08 6.66 -10.08
N LYS A 433 23.04 7.12 -9.27
CA LYS A 433 24.42 7.39 -9.71
C LYS A 433 25.30 6.14 -9.69
N LYS A 434 24.86 5.05 -9.05
CA LYS A 434 25.60 3.79 -9.01
C LYS A 434 25.41 3.02 -10.32
N LYS A 435 26.46 2.29 -10.68
CA LYS A 435 26.39 1.24 -11.70
C LYS A 435 26.66 -0.07 -10.99
N ASP A 436 25.80 -1.04 -11.24
CA ASP A 436 26.02 -2.43 -10.87
C ASP A 436 27.35 -2.90 -11.49
N LYS A 437 28.18 -3.54 -10.67
CA LYS A 437 29.56 -3.92 -11.06
C LYS A 437 29.58 -5.02 -12.13
N GLY A 438 28.52 -5.82 -12.26
CA GLY A 438 28.41 -6.88 -13.26
C GLY A 438 27.77 -6.39 -14.56
N SER A 439 26.63 -5.71 -14.47
CA SER A 439 25.85 -5.32 -15.65
C SER A 439 26.18 -3.92 -16.19
N GLY A 440 26.86 -3.07 -15.42
CA GLY A 440 27.12 -1.67 -15.76
C GLY A 440 25.87 -0.78 -15.79
N LYS A 441 24.68 -1.34 -15.48
CA LYS A 441 23.40 -0.64 -15.42
C LYS A 441 23.15 -0.07 -14.03
N VAL A 442 22.21 0.86 -13.92
CA VAL A 442 21.69 1.30 -12.61
C VAL A 442 21.07 0.07 -11.92
N PRO A 443 21.36 -0.18 -10.62
CA PRO A 443 20.74 -1.27 -9.89
C PRO A 443 19.22 -1.20 -9.95
N ALA A 444 18.57 -2.37 -9.95
CA ALA A 444 17.12 -2.44 -9.79
C ALA A 444 16.74 -1.78 -8.44
N PHE A 445 15.81 -0.83 -8.49
CA PHE A 445 15.40 -0.06 -7.32
C PHE A 445 13.91 0.27 -7.41
N VAL A 446 13.20 0.17 -6.28
CA VAL A 446 11.79 0.50 -6.21
C VAL A 446 11.65 1.99 -5.90
N TYR A 447 11.10 2.75 -6.85
CA TYR A 447 10.86 4.18 -6.69
C TYR A 447 9.44 4.43 -6.17
N ARG A 448 9.30 5.32 -5.18
CA ARG A 448 8.00 5.88 -4.80
C ARG A 448 7.69 7.08 -5.69
N VAL A 449 6.86 6.86 -6.71
CA VAL A 449 6.50 7.88 -7.69
C VAL A 449 5.08 8.39 -7.42
N HIS A 450 4.89 9.71 -7.52
CA HIS A 450 3.57 10.34 -7.56
C HIS A 450 3.43 11.07 -8.89
N GLU A 451 2.49 10.63 -9.73
CA GLU A 451 2.27 11.19 -11.06
C GLU A 451 1.67 12.60 -11.01
N ALA A 452 1.79 13.33 -12.12
CA ALA A 452 1.11 14.60 -12.28
C ALA A 452 -0.42 14.38 -12.32
N PRO A 453 -1.22 15.31 -11.78
CA PRO A 453 -2.67 15.26 -11.96
C PRO A 453 -3.03 15.28 -13.45
N ALA A 454 -4.08 14.55 -13.82
CA ALA A 454 -4.58 14.55 -15.20
C ALA A 454 -5.12 15.94 -15.59
N GLU A 455 -4.83 16.38 -16.82
CA GLU A 455 -5.10 17.76 -17.26
C GLU A 455 -6.62 18.08 -17.35
N ASP A 456 -7.45 17.07 -17.60
CA ASP A 456 -8.90 17.17 -17.57
C ASP A 456 -9.41 17.47 -16.14
N LYS A 457 -8.88 16.77 -15.13
CA LYS A 457 -9.15 17.04 -13.71
C LYS A 457 -8.68 18.42 -13.29
N MET A 458 -7.48 18.84 -13.73
CA MET A 458 -6.97 20.19 -13.46
C MET A 458 -7.83 21.27 -14.09
N THR A 459 -8.31 21.05 -15.31
CA THR A 459 -9.22 21.99 -16.00
C THR A 459 -10.56 22.09 -15.28
N ALA A 460 -11.12 20.95 -14.85
CA ALA A 460 -12.34 20.94 -14.03
C ALA A 460 -12.14 21.70 -12.71
N PHE A 461 -11.00 21.51 -12.05
CA PHE A 461 -10.68 22.22 -10.80
C PHE A 461 -10.48 23.73 -11.01
N ARG A 462 -9.75 24.16 -12.05
CA ARG A 462 -9.60 25.57 -12.42
C ARG A 462 -10.96 26.24 -12.65
N ASN A 463 -11.84 25.59 -13.41
CA ASN A 463 -13.19 26.08 -13.63
C ASN A 463 -13.96 26.19 -12.31
N PHE A 464 -13.87 25.19 -11.45
CA PHE A 464 -14.53 25.20 -10.14
C PHE A 464 -14.08 26.40 -9.29
N VAL A 465 -12.78 26.60 -9.09
CA VAL A 465 -12.26 27.68 -8.22
C VAL A 465 -12.51 29.08 -8.81
N HIS A 466 -12.56 29.22 -10.14
CA HIS A 466 -12.91 30.47 -10.81
C HIS A 466 -14.33 30.95 -10.44
N HIS A 467 -15.28 30.04 -10.21
CA HIS A 467 -16.63 30.43 -9.75
C HIS A 467 -16.62 31.01 -8.32
N PHE A 468 -15.57 30.75 -7.54
CA PHE A 468 -15.38 31.34 -6.21
C PHE A 468 -14.49 32.60 -6.22
N GLY A 469 -14.11 33.10 -7.41
CA GLY A 469 -13.30 34.30 -7.57
C GLY A 469 -11.79 34.08 -7.49
N TYR A 470 -11.32 32.84 -7.51
CA TYR A 470 -9.89 32.52 -7.56
C TYR A 470 -9.44 32.26 -9.00
N ASP A 471 -8.35 32.90 -9.42
CA ASP A 471 -7.71 32.64 -10.70
C ASP A 471 -6.49 31.74 -10.50
N MET A 472 -6.46 30.60 -11.20
CA MET A 472 -5.39 29.61 -11.12
C MET A 472 -4.82 29.38 -12.52
N LYS A 473 -3.55 29.73 -12.72
CA LYS A 473 -2.95 29.69 -14.05
C LYS A 473 -2.63 28.26 -14.48
N GLN A 474 -2.61 28.07 -15.79
CA GLN A 474 -2.01 26.86 -16.35
C GLN A 474 -0.49 26.95 -16.16
N THR A 475 0.09 25.87 -15.65
CA THR A 475 1.53 25.79 -15.39
C THR A 475 2.22 24.89 -16.41
N LYS A 476 3.54 25.07 -16.57
CA LYS A 476 4.34 24.25 -17.49
C LYS A 476 4.70 22.89 -16.90
N THR A 477 4.80 22.81 -15.57
CA THR A 477 5.14 21.57 -14.88
C THR A 477 4.24 21.36 -13.68
N ALA A 478 3.99 20.10 -13.32
CA ALA A 478 3.17 19.76 -12.17
C ALA A 478 3.71 20.33 -10.84
N ARG A 479 5.03 20.56 -10.75
CA ARG A 479 5.68 21.17 -9.58
C ARG A 479 5.31 22.64 -9.41
N ASP A 480 5.07 23.34 -10.50
CA ASP A 480 4.71 24.76 -10.46
C ASP A 480 3.29 24.95 -9.91
N TYR A 481 2.43 23.92 -9.94
CA TYR A 481 1.11 24.00 -9.30
C TYR A 481 1.20 24.28 -7.81
N GLY A 482 2.24 23.82 -7.10
CA GLY A 482 2.41 24.13 -5.68
C GLY A 482 2.73 25.60 -5.37
N ARG A 483 2.93 26.44 -6.39
CA ARG A 483 3.07 27.90 -6.24
C ARG A 483 1.79 28.66 -6.57
N GLU A 484 0.84 28.00 -7.25
CA GLU A 484 -0.46 28.55 -7.61
C GLU A 484 -1.56 28.16 -6.60
N LEU A 485 -1.34 27.07 -5.86
CA LEU A 485 -2.11 26.67 -4.68
C LEU A 485 -1.63 27.44 -3.45
#